data_AF-A0A812GZR1-F1
#
_entry.id   AF-A0A812GZR1-F1
#
_cell.length_a   1.000
_cell.length_b   1.000
_cell.length_c   1.000
_cell.angle_alpha   90.00
_cell.angle_beta   90.00
_cell.angle_gamma   90.00
#
_symmetry.space_group_name_H-M   'P 1'
#
loop_
_entity.id
_entity.type
_entity.pdbx_description
1 polymer ?
#
loop_
_entity_poly.entity_id
_entity_poly.type
_entity_poly.pdbx_seq_one_letter_code
_entity_poly.pdbx_strand_id
1 'polypeptide(L)'
;MPALWLLLGLISAGLRPDGEDGPENTGPRAMISVITRDRFWRHALSTLSLLASVEHARQELPNLVLEWHLIDDASSKSDGKKKQAMVQDLVQRGKITNFTKMPRHLGTVRVLSVAFETFLARSDLDFLLHCDDDILMGRRTVARALGDYMADHWKGQAEGGGLLALFVNSWLDDQLSRAPAFGAYAAAPFLGGAAYVVDRRTVLATGNPWAQAIAANSKVTPHEAHVFWLRHLLPSKSLRIWVRWRKPYECQHLGNVNTLNFGRQPEWEPMWAIDHETKRIVEVAGFNSLHVRAALWADRKLLPDYVASLNAAASVPLHLPEPGPSIPNPWSPWAYRKRHLNYLEIGTADFDTLLSRHVWKPEVHGISMEPFRPYFDKLPSHGGASKLLLNVALSDYDGYETLYFVQPQLVGPHRGSGSLCEEAALQKLGLASCLPGWLRGTSSLKKPPRGVQELLGDRAASVLGKVQVPCMTYETLLTVYGIGALDILKIDTEGFDAHILSQVIELGRARAVWPWQVQFEKNMLSDWKMLDAQVVELHKEGYRCRMTDVEVATCWRE
;
A
#
# COMPACT_ATOMS: atom_id res chain seq x y z
N MET A 1 -30.90 -7.04 16.98
CA MET A 1 -30.30 -8.32 17.43
C MET A 1 -31.09 -9.59 17.03
N PRO A 2 -32.44 -9.63 16.93
CA PRO A 2 -33.16 -10.85 16.54
C PRO A 2 -32.81 -11.42 15.15
N ALA A 3 -32.48 -10.53 14.19
CA ALA A 3 -32.16 -10.93 12.82
C ALA A 3 -30.81 -11.66 12.66
N LEU A 4 -29.87 -11.51 13.61
CA LEU A 4 -28.57 -12.19 13.55
C LEU A 4 -28.69 -13.66 13.99
N TRP A 5 -29.53 -13.93 14.98
CA TRP A 5 -29.84 -15.29 15.46
C TRP A 5 -30.57 -16.13 14.40
N LEU A 6 -31.47 -15.51 13.64
CA LEU A 6 -32.14 -16.19 12.52
C LEU A 6 -31.16 -16.58 11.39
N LEU A 7 -30.10 -15.79 11.18
CA LEU A 7 -29.07 -16.06 10.18
C LEU A 7 -28.16 -17.22 10.60
N LEU A 8 -27.76 -17.28 11.87
CA LEU A 8 -26.95 -18.38 12.42
C LEU A 8 -27.70 -19.72 12.37
N GLY A 9 -29.03 -19.71 12.60
CA GLY A 9 -29.86 -20.91 12.45
C GLY A 9 -29.91 -21.44 11.02
N LEU A 10 -29.93 -20.55 10.01
CA LEU A 10 -29.92 -20.95 8.59
C LEU A 10 -28.55 -21.47 8.12
N ILE A 11 -27.46 -20.96 8.68
CA ILE A 11 -26.10 -21.46 8.39
C ILE A 11 -25.89 -22.86 8.99
N SER A 12 -26.43 -23.12 10.18
CA SER A 12 -26.32 -24.42 10.84
C SER A 12 -27.18 -25.51 10.17
N ALA A 13 -28.30 -25.15 9.54
CA ALA A 13 -29.24 -26.10 8.93
C ALA A 13 -28.86 -26.55 7.50
N GLY A 14 -27.85 -25.91 6.87
CA GLY A 14 -27.34 -26.30 5.55
C GLY A 14 -26.16 -27.28 5.57
N LEU A 15 -25.78 -27.78 6.74
CA LEU A 15 -24.69 -28.74 6.92
C LEU A 15 -25.19 -30.16 6.59
N ARG A 16 -24.32 -30.94 5.92
CA ARG A 16 -24.64 -32.13 5.10
C ARG A 16 -25.74 -33.06 5.67
N PRO A 17 -26.64 -33.58 4.81
CA PRO A 17 -27.43 -34.75 5.15
C PRO A 17 -26.49 -35.97 5.24
N ASP A 18 -26.66 -36.75 6.30
CA ASP A 18 -25.91 -37.98 6.60
C ASP A 18 -25.87 -38.90 5.36
N GLY A 19 -24.68 -39.08 4.77
CA GLY A 19 -24.50 -39.81 3.53
C GLY A 19 -23.12 -40.46 3.44
N GLU A 20 -23.13 -41.78 3.65
CA GLU A 20 -22.09 -42.80 3.42
C GLU A 20 -20.69 -42.50 3.98
N ASP A 21 -20.42 -43.13 5.14
CA ASP A 21 -19.17 -43.13 5.89
C ASP A 21 -18.02 -43.79 5.10
N GLY A 22 -17.39 -43.02 4.22
CA GLY A 22 -15.98 -43.26 3.90
C GLY A 22 -15.14 -43.15 5.18
N PRO A 23 -13.96 -43.79 5.26
CA PRO A 23 -13.14 -43.77 6.47
C PRO A 23 -12.96 -42.33 6.96
N GLU A 24 -13.51 -42.03 8.14
CA GLU A 24 -13.53 -40.68 8.69
C GLU A 24 -12.08 -40.17 8.77
N ASN A 25 -11.77 -39.19 7.92
CA ASN A 25 -10.51 -38.49 8.04
C ASN A 25 -10.58 -37.64 9.31
N THR A 26 -10.08 -38.19 10.41
CA THR A 26 -9.99 -37.57 11.74
C THR A 26 -8.86 -36.53 11.83
N GLY A 27 -8.23 -36.20 10.71
CA GLY A 27 -7.25 -35.14 10.63
C GLY A 27 -7.84 -33.76 10.93
N PRO A 28 -7.00 -32.78 11.25
CA PRO A 28 -7.45 -31.45 11.59
C PRO A 28 -8.25 -30.81 10.46
N ARG A 29 -9.13 -29.87 10.81
CA ARG A 29 -10.03 -29.18 9.86
C ARG A 29 -9.72 -27.68 9.79
N ALA A 30 -9.48 -27.18 8.59
CA ALA A 30 -9.30 -25.75 8.34
C ALA A 30 -10.48 -25.19 7.53
N MET A 31 -11.04 -24.06 7.97
CA MET A 31 -11.97 -23.27 7.18
C MET A 31 -11.24 -22.12 6.49
N ILE A 32 -11.35 -22.04 5.17
CA ILE A 32 -10.89 -20.91 4.36
C ILE A 32 -12.11 -20.05 4.05
N SER A 33 -12.18 -18.84 4.59
CA SER A 33 -13.29 -17.92 4.39
C SER A 33 -12.92 -16.82 3.39
N VAL A 34 -13.73 -16.64 2.35
CA VAL A 34 -13.60 -15.52 1.40
C VAL A 34 -14.85 -14.66 1.46
N ILE A 35 -14.68 -13.34 1.61
CA ILE A 35 -15.81 -12.38 1.57
C ILE A 35 -15.77 -11.65 0.24
N THR A 36 -16.91 -11.54 -0.43
CA THR A 36 -16.97 -10.90 -1.74
C THR A 36 -18.19 -10.02 -1.94
N ARG A 37 -18.04 -8.93 -2.69
CA ARG A 37 -19.14 -8.03 -3.08
C ARG A 37 -18.91 -7.38 -4.44
N ASP A 38 -19.88 -7.51 -5.35
CA ASP A 38 -20.02 -6.77 -6.64
C ASP A 38 -18.81 -6.84 -7.61
N ARG A 39 -17.64 -7.33 -7.19
CA ARG A 39 -16.37 -7.29 -7.95
C ARG A 39 -15.84 -8.65 -8.35
N PHE A 40 -16.51 -9.72 -7.94
CA PHE A 40 -16.08 -11.09 -8.16
C PHE A 40 -15.67 -11.40 -9.61
N TRP A 41 -16.37 -10.83 -10.61
CA TRP A 41 -16.03 -11.01 -12.03
C TRP A 41 -14.81 -10.24 -12.51
N ARG A 42 -14.56 -9.06 -11.96
CA ARG A 42 -13.33 -8.30 -12.27
C ARG A 42 -12.08 -9.03 -11.75
N HIS A 43 -12.27 -9.98 -10.83
CA HIS A 43 -11.23 -10.76 -10.17
C HIS A 43 -11.41 -12.28 -10.37
N ALA A 44 -11.95 -12.72 -11.52
CA ALA A 44 -12.04 -14.14 -11.84
C ALA A 44 -10.68 -14.85 -11.75
N LEU A 45 -9.59 -14.15 -12.11
CA LEU A 45 -8.22 -14.62 -11.92
C LEU A 45 -7.85 -14.85 -10.45
N SER A 46 -8.25 -13.95 -9.54
CA SER A 46 -8.03 -14.08 -8.10
C SER A 46 -8.72 -15.31 -7.54
N THR A 47 -9.99 -15.51 -7.88
CA THR A 47 -10.75 -16.71 -7.48
C THR A 47 -10.11 -17.99 -8.01
N LEU A 48 -9.71 -18.01 -9.29
CA LEU A 48 -9.07 -19.19 -9.89
C LEU A 48 -7.70 -19.46 -9.27
N SER A 49 -6.94 -18.41 -8.92
CA SER A 49 -5.65 -18.54 -8.23
C SER A 49 -5.81 -19.10 -6.82
N LEU A 50 -6.82 -18.64 -6.07
CA LEU A 50 -7.15 -19.18 -4.76
C LEU A 50 -7.59 -20.64 -4.87
N LEU A 51 -8.48 -20.97 -5.80
CA LEU A 51 -8.89 -22.35 -6.06
C LEU A 51 -7.68 -23.25 -6.32
N ALA A 52 -6.77 -22.83 -7.21
CA ALA A 52 -5.54 -23.57 -7.50
C ALA A 52 -4.65 -23.73 -6.26
N SER A 53 -4.57 -22.70 -5.41
CA SER A 53 -3.82 -22.73 -4.15
C SER A 53 -4.43 -23.70 -3.13
N VAL A 54 -5.75 -23.69 -2.98
CA VAL A 54 -6.50 -24.60 -2.08
C VAL A 54 -6.41 -26.04 -2.55
N GLU A 55 -6.57 -26.30 -3.85
CA GLU A 55 -6.41 -27.65 -4.42
C GLU A 55 -5.00 -28.19 -4.22
N HIS A 56 -3.99 -27.34 -4.41
CA HIS A 56 -2.62 -27.73 -4.14
C HIS A 56 -2.36 -27.97 -2.65
N ALA A 57 -2.96 -27.17 -1.76
CA ALA A 57 -2.89 -27.42 -0.32
C ALA A 57 -3.54 -28.75 0.09
N ARG A 58 -4.66 -29.15 -0.53
CA ARG A 58 -5.26 -30.48 -0.34
C ARG A 58 -4.32 -31.61 -0.78
N GLN A 59 -3.49 -31.38 -1.80
CA GLN A 59 -2.51 -32.35 -2.28
C GLN A 59 -1.26 -32.42 -1.38
N GLU A 60 -0.72 -31.28 -0.95
CA GLU A 60 0.49 -31.22 -0.10
C GLU A 60 0.21 -31.58 1.37
N LEU A 61 -1.02 -31.35 1.85
CA LEU A 61 -1.45 -31.60 3.23
C LEU A 61 -2.64 -32.58 3.25
N PRO A 62 -2.47 -33.85 2.82
CA PRO A 62 -3.57 -34.81 2.66
C PRO A 62 -4.29 -35.17 3.97
N ASN A 63 -3.62 -34.98 5.11
CA ASN A 63 -4.19 -35.20 6.43
C ASN A 63 -4.97 -33.98 6.97
N LEU A 64 -5.04 -32.88 6.22
CA LEU A 64 -5.75 -31.66 6.61
C LEU A 64 -7.05 -31.53 5.81
N VAL A 65 -8.19 -31.51 6.48
CA VAL A 65 -9.50 -31.32 5.85
C VAL A 65 -9.71 -29.83 5.59
N LEU A 66 -9.61 -29.42 4.33
CA LEU A 66 -9.80 -28.02 3.90
C LEU A 66 -11.23 -27.76 3.43
N GLU A 67 -11.94 -26.93 4.17
CA GLU A 67 -13.25 -26.41 3.80
C GLU A 67 -13.14 -25.00 3.23
N TRP A 68 -13.71 -24.76 2.05
CA TRP A 68 -13.75 -23.40 1.48
C TRP A 68 -15.15 -22.82 1.62
N HIS A 69 -15.27 -21.73 2.37
CA HIS A 69 -16.49 -20.99 2.65
C HIS A 69 -16.46 -19.65 1.91
N LEU A 70 -17.38 -19.46 0.96
CA LEU A 70 -17.53 -18.21 0.23
C LEU A 70 -18.74 -17.45 0.77
N ILE A 71 -18.54 -16.20 1.18
CA ILE A 71 -19.59 -15.34 1.75
C ILE A 71 -19.83 -14.14 0.83
N ASP A 72 -21.01 -14.07 0.23
CA ASP A 72 -21.44 -12.97 -0.63
C ASP A 72 -22.13 -11.88 0.20
N ASP A 73 -21.51 -10.70 0.33
CA ASP A 73 -22.06 -9.53 1.04
C ASP A 73 -23.11 -8.80 0.20
N ALA A 74 -24.12 -9.56 -0.24
CA ALA A 74 -25.25 -9.15 -1.05
C ALA A 74 -24.85 -8.45 -2.37
N SER A 75 -24.06 -9.12 -3.20
CA SER A 75 -23.80 -8.64 -4.56
C SER A 75 -25.11 -8.36 -5.33
N SER A 76 -25.11 -7.24 -6.04
CA SER A 76 -26.20 -6.70 -6.87
C SER A 76 -26.64 -7.68 -7.96
N LYS A 77 -27.85 -7.48 -8.50
CA LYS A 77 -28.48 -8.43 -9.45
C LYS A 77 -27.71 -8.59 -10.77
N SER A 78 -27.06 -7.54 -11.27
CA SER A 78 -26.35 -7.55 -12.57
C SER A 78 -25.10 -8.43 -12.53
N ASP A 79 -24.25 -8.26 -11.52
CA ASP A 79 -23.06 -9.11 -11.32
C ASP A 79 -23.39 -10.44 -10.62
N GLY A 80 -24.47 -10.44 -9.83
CA GLY A 80 -24.93 -11.56 -9.04
C GLY A 80 -25.34 -12.77 -9.85
N LYS A 81 -25.98 -12.62 -11.03
CA LYS A 81 -26.44 -13.78 -11.83
C LYS A 81 -25.28 -14.64 -12.34
N LYS A 82 -24.30 -14.02 -12.97
CA LYS A 82 -23.11 -14.74 -13.45
C LYS A 82 -22.37 -15.34 -12.25
N LYS A 83 -22.15 -14.53 -11.19
CA LYS A 83 -21.41 -14.95 -9.99
C LYS A 83 -22.06 -16.16 -9.36
N GLN A 84 -23.37 -16.12 -9.19
CA GLN A 84 -24.16 -17.19 -8.62
C GLN A 84 -24.07 -18.47 -9.46
N ALA A 85 -24.16 -18.38 -10.79
CA ALA A 85 -24.01 -19.55 -11.66
C ALA A 85 -22.62 -20.21 -11.51
N MET A 86 -21.55 -19.39 -11.48
CA MET A 86 -20.19 -19.90 -11.32
C MET A 86 -19.94 -20.47 -9.92
N VAL A 87 -20.43 -19.80 -8.88
CA VAL A 87 -20.35 -20.31 -7.50
C VAL A 87 -21.14 -21.61 -7.35
N GLN A 88 -22.33 -21.71 -7.94
CA GLN A 88 -23.13 -22.93 -7.95
C GLN A 88 -22.38 -24.07 -8.66
N ASP A 89 -21.74 -23.82 -9.79
CA ASP A 89 -20.88 -24.79 -10.47
C ASP A 89 -19.72 -25.26 -9.57
N LEU A 90 -19.02 -24.32 -8.90
CA LEU A 90 -17.94 -24.65 -7.96
C LEU A 90 -18.43 -25.43 -6.74
N VAL A 91 -19.63 -25.14 -6.23
CA VAL A 91 -20.26 -25.90 -5.14
C VAL A 91 -20.65 -27.31 -5.61
N GLN A 92 -21.27 -27.44 -6.77
CA GLN A 92 -21.66 -28.74 -7.36
C GLN A 92 -20.45 -29.64 -7.62
N ARG A 93 -19.32 -29.06 -8.02
CA ARG A 93 -18.04 -29.76 -8.20
C ARG A 93 -17.29 -30.05 -6.89
N GLY A 94 -17.86 -29.70 -5.74
CA GLY A 94 -17.25 -29.88 -4.43
C GLY A 94 -16.00 -29.02 -4.19
N LYS A 95 -15.80 -27.96 -4.97
CA LYS A 95 -14.64 -27.06 -4.84
C LYS A 95 -14.85 -26.05 -3.71
N ILE A 96 -16.05 -25.49 -3.63
CA ILE A 96 -16.53 -24.68 -2.50
C ILE A 96 -17.37 -25.58 -1.59
N THR A 97 -17.02 -25.61 -0.31
CA THR A 97 -17.71 -26.43 0.70
C THR A 97 -18.99 -25.77 1.17
N ASN A 98 -18.98 -24.45 1.34
CA ASN A 98 -20.16 -23.70 1.79
C ASN A 98 -20.24 -22.35 1.06
N PHE A 99 -21.46 -21.96 0.67
CA PHE A 99 -21.74 -20.65 0.10
C PHE A 99 -22.85 -19.98 0.89
N THR A 100 -22.56 -18.82 1.47
CA THR A 100 -23.54 -18.03 2.22
C THR A 100 -23.76 -16.68 1.54
N LYS A 101 -25.00 -16.38 1.17
CA LYS A 101 -25.36 -15.06 0.64
C LYS A 101 -26.06 -14.23 1.72
N MET A 102 -25.51 -13.06 2.03
CA MET A 102 -26.13 -12.11 2.96
C MET A 102 -27.43 -11.55 2.35
N PRO A 103 -28.49 -11.38 3.15
CA PRO A 103 -29.79 -10.92 2.65
C PRO A 103 -29.80 -9.44 2.22
N ARG A 104 -28.81 -8.67 2.67
CA ARG A 104 -28.57 -7.27 2.35
C ARG A 104 -27.09 -6.95 2.58
N HIS A 105 -26.62 -5.85 2.01
CA HIS A 105 -25.24 -5.39 2.23
C HIS A 105 -25.04 -5.04 3.71
N LEU A 106 -24.11 -5.73 4.37
CA LEU A 106 -23.76 -5.52 5.77
C LEU A 106 -22.43 -4.77 5.92
N GLY A 107 -21.54 -4.86 4.92
CA GLY A 107 -20.18 -4.34 4.98
C GLY A 107 -19.21 -5.34 5.59
N THR A 108 -17.94 -5.28 5.18
CA THR A 108 -16.89 -6.27 5.47
C THR A 108 -16.79 -6.64 6.93
N VAL A 109 -16.84 -5.68 7.87
CA VAL A 109 -16.74 -5.96 9.32
C VAL A 109 -17.86 -6.86 9.83
N ARG A 110 -19.10 -6.59 9.39
CA ARG A 110 -20.25 -7.38 9.83
C ARG A 110 -20.22 -8.77 9.21
N VAL A 111 -19.76 -8.89 7.96
CA VAL A 111 -19.60 -10.19 7.32
C VAL A 111 -18.45 -11.00 7.94
N LEU A 112 -17.33 -10.35 8.27
CA LEU A 112 -16.24 -10.96 9.05
C LEU A 112 -16.75 -11.44 10.40
N SER A 113 -17.55 -10.63 11.10
CA SER A 113 -18.19 -11.04 12.35
C SER A 113 -19.02 -12.31 12.15
N VAL A 114 -19.81 -12.42 11.08
CA VAL A 114 -20.57 -13.65 10.77
C VAL A 114 -19.66 -14.84 10.46
N ALA A 115 -18.64 -14.67 9.61
CA ALA A 115 -17.67 -15.72 9.31
C ALA A 115 -17.01 -16.27 10.59
N PHE A 116 -16.72 -15.36 11.51
CA PHE A 116 -16.09 -15.68 12.77
C PHE A 116 -17.02 -16.38 13.76
N GLU A 117 -18.27 -15.94 13.88
CA GLU A 117 -19.27 -16.67 14.68
C GLU A 117 -19.47 -18.08 14.16
N THR A 118 -19.51 -18.27 12.83
CA THR A 118 -19.59 -19.61 12.22
C THR A 118 -18.42 -20.50 12.62
N PHE A 119 -17.19 -19.95 12.64
CA PHE A 119 -16.01 -20.68 13.12
C PHE A 119 -16.13 -21.04 14.61
N LEU A 120 -16.54 -20.09 15.44
CA LEU A 120 -16.64 -20.30 16.89
C LEU A 120 -17.75 -21.28 17.26
N ALA A 121 -18.85 -21.30 16.52
CA ALA A 121 -19.94 -22.25 16.69
C ALA A 121 -19.54 -23.69 16.30
N ARG A 122 -18.47 -23.87 15.53
CA ARG A 122 -17.99 -25.18 15.07
C ARG A 122 -16.76 -25.63 15.83
N SER A 123 -16.97 -26.47 16.84
CA SER A 123 -15.90 -27.06 17.66
C SER A 123 -15.02 -28.03 16.90
N ASP A 124 -15.48 -28.54 15.75
CA ASP A 124 -14.73 -29.45 14.89
C ASP A 124 -13.73 -28.72 13.98
N LEU A 125 -13.78 -27.39 13.88
CA LEU A 125 -12.80 -26.60 13.12
C LEU A 125 -11.59 -26.24 13.99
N ASP A 126 -10.41 -26.66 13.56
CA ASP A 126 -9.15 -26.32 14.21
C ASP A 126 -8.62 -24.96 13.79
N PHE A 127 -8.83 -24.58 12.52
CA PHE A 127 -8.27 -23.36 11.93
C PHE A 127 -9.32 -22.57 11.15
N LEU A 128 -9.20 -21.24 11.15
CA LEU A 128 -9.89 -20.36 10.21
C LEU A 128 -8.87 -19.44 9.55
N LEU A 129 -8.73 -19.57 8.23
CA LEU A 129 -7.95 -18.72 7.32
C LEU A 129 -8.90 -17.78 6.58
N HIS A 130 -8.72 -16.47 6.66
CA HIS A 130 -9.53 -15.51 5.90
C HIS A 130 -8.78 -14.96 4.68
N CYS A 131 -9.49 -14.72 3.59
CA CYS A 131 -8.94 -14.17 2.36
C CYS A 131 -9.89 -13.10 1.82
N ASP A 132 -9.36 -11.94 1.44
CA ASP A 132 -10.02 -10.97 0.58
C ASP A 132 -10.32 -11.55 -0.82
N ASP A 133 -11.29 -11.00 -1.54
CA ASP A 133 -11.72 -11.55 -2.85
C ASP A 133 -10.89 -11.09 -4.05
N ASP A 134 -9.97 -10.15 -3.86
CA ASP A 134 -9.14 -9.56 -4.91
C ASP A 134 -7.69 -10.07 -4.93
N ILE A 135 -7.37 -11.11 -4.17
CA ILE A 135 -5.99 -11.61 -4.01
C ILE A 135 -5.56 -12.56 -5.14
N LEU A 136 -4.38 -12.30 -5.72
CA LEU A 136 -3.66 -13.34 -6.50
C LEU A 136 -2.78 -14.19 -5.59
N MET A 137 -3.17 -15.45 -5.38
CA MET A 137 -2.37 -16.39 -4.61
C MET A 137 -1.49 -17.24 -5.52
N GLY A 138 -0.20 -17.33 -5.18
CA GLY A 138 0.67 -18.35 -5.74
C GLY A 138 0.14 -19.76 -5.41
N ARG A 139 0.45 -20.73 -6.27
CA ARG A 139 -0.07 -22.11 -6.16
C ARG A 139 0.24 -22.77 -4.81
N ARG A 140 1.34 -22.39 -4.15
CA ARG A 140 1.76 -22.99 -2.86
C ARG A 140 1.40 -22.17 -1.63
N THR A 141 0.72 -21.04 -1.79
CA THR A 141 0.49 -20.06 -0.71
C THR A 141 -0.26 -20.67 0.46
N VAL A 142 -1.43 -21.25 0.21
CA VAL A 142 -2.26 -21.84 1.27
C VAL A 142 -1.56 -23.03 1.93
N ALA A 143 -0.95 -23.90 1.12
CA ALA A 143 -0.23 -25.08 1.59
C ALA A 143 0.92 -24.70 2.52
N ARG A 144 1.74 -23.72 2.12
CA ARG A 144 2.84 -23.20 2.93
C ARG A 144 2.33 -22.57 4.22
N ALA A 145 1.34 -21.69 4.13
CA ALA A 145 0.80 -21.00 5.30
C ALA A 145 0.26 -21.98 6.36
N LEU A 146 -0.52 -22.98 5.94
CA LEU A 146 -1.08 -23.98 6.85
C LEU A 146 -0.02 -24.98 7.32
N GLY A 147 0.86 -25.45 6.43
CA GLY A 147 1.93 -26.38 6.79
C GLY A 147 2.92 -25.77 7.78
N ASP A 148 3.30 -24.51 7.57
CA ASP A 148 4.15 -23.74 8.49
C ASP A 148 3.48 -23.58 9.86
N TYR A 149 2.21 -23.18 9.87
CA TYR A 149 1.44 -23.06 11.10
C TYR A 149 1.34 -24.39 11.86
N MET A 150 1.03 -25.48 11.14
CA MET A 150 0.96 -26.81 11.73
C MET A 150 2.32 -27.23 12.29
N ALA A 151 3.41 -27.00 11.57
CA ALA A 151 4.75 -27.36 12.04
C ALA A 151 5.13 -26.64 13.35
N ASP A 152 4.75 -25.36 13.49
CA ASP A 152 5.14 -24.52 14.61
C ASP A 152 4.17 -24.58 15.81
N HIS A 153 2.88 -24.83 15.58
CA HIS A 153 1.84 -24.72 16.61
C HIS A 153 1.02 -26.00 16.85
N TRP A 154 1.05 -26.97 15.94
CA TRP A 154 0.23 -28.19 16.07
C TRP A 154 0.87 -29.28 16.93
N LYS A 155 2.17 -29.20 17.26
CA LYS A 155 2.85 -30.23 18.06
C LYS A 155 2.34 -30.25 19.50
N GLY A 156 1.27 -30.99 19.75
CA GLY A 156 0.82 -31.41 21.07
C GLY A 156 -0.36 -30.65 21.69
N GLN A 157 -1.03 -29.74 20.99
CA GLN A 157 -2.21 -29.04 21.53
C GLN A 157 -3.53 -29.69 21.08
N ALA A 158 -3.85 -30.84 21.67
CA ALA A 158 -5.14 -31.50 21.52
C ALA A 158 -6.30 -30.78 22.25
N GLU A 159 -6.03 -29.81 23.12
CA GLU A 159 -7.05 -29.23 24.01
C GLU A 159 -7.53 -27.82 23.64
N GLY A 160 -7.25 -27.32 22.42
CA GLY A 160 -7.66 -25.95 22.10
C GLY A 160 -7.92 -25.60 20.66
N GLY A 161 -7.23 -26.18 19.68
CA GLY A 161 -7.23 -25.64 18.31
C GLY A 161 -6.69 -24.20 18.26
N GLY A 162 -6.38 -23.68 17.08
CA GLY A 162 -5.83 -22.33 16.98
C GLY A 162 -6.34 -21.59 15.75
N LEU A 163 -6.81 -20.35 15.97
CA LEU A 163 -7.27 -19.49 14.89
C LEU A 163 -6.06 -18.89 14.13
N LEU A 164 -5.80 -19.42 12.93
CA LEU A 164 -4.88 -18.80 11.97
C LEU A 164 -5.58 -17.72 11.13
N ALA A 165 -5.95 -16.59 11.73
CA ALA A 165 -6.54 -15.48 10.99
C ALA A 165 -5.49 -14.71 10.16
N LEU A 166 -5.08 -15.26 9.02
CA LEU A 166 -4.37 -14.47 8.02
C LEU A 166 -5.40 -13.55 7.35
N PHE A 167 -5.10 -12.26 7.24
CA PHE A 167 -5.73 -11.37 6.27
C PHE A 167 -4.72 -11.21 5.15
N VAL A 168 -4.76 -12.13 4.19
CA VAL A 168 -3.89 -12.03 3.03
C VAL A 168 -4.52 -10.98 2.12
N ASN A 169 -3.94 -9.79 1.98
CA ASN A 169 -4.19 -8.94 0.81
C ASN A 169 -2.89 -8.95 0.02
N SER A 170 -2.51 -10.03 -0.67
CA SER A 170 -1.19 -10.02 -1.35
C SER A 170 -1.14 -10.82 -2.64
N TRP A 171 -0.60 -10.17 -3.67
CA TRP A 171 -0.16 -10.74 -4.93
C TRP A 171 1.13 -11.54 -4.70
N LEU A 172 1.07 -12.86 -4.87
CA LEU A 172 2.25 -13.72 -4.85
C LEU A 172 2.67 -14.04 -6.29
N ASP A 173 3.75 -13.42 -6.74
CA ASP A 173 4.45 -13.86 -7.96
C ASP A 173 5.35 -15.06 -7.64
N ASP A 174 4.99 -16.22 -8.20
CA ASP A 174 5.68 -17.50 -8.02
C ASP A 174 7.04 -17.56 -8.76
N GLN A 175 7.35 -16.60 -9.64
CA GLN A 175 8.65 -16.47 -10.30
C GLN A 175 9.66 -15.70 -9.44
N LEU A 176 9.22 -14.72 -8.65
CA LEU A 176 10.07 -13.95 -7.72
C LEU A 176 10.62 -14.81 -6.57
N SER A 177 9.90 -15.87 -6.17
CA SER A 177 10.33 -16.81 -5.13
C SER A 177 11.40 -17.82 -5.60
N ARG A 178 11.66 -17.91 -6.91
CA ARG A 178 12.54 -18.92 -7.53
C ARG A 178 13.87 -18.36 -8.05
N ALA A 179 14.13 -17.07 -7.92
CA ALA A 179 15.36 -16.46 -8.41
C ALA A 179 16.59 -16.91 -7.58
N PRO A 180 17.65 -17.49 -8.19
CA PRO A 180 18.80 -18.07 -7.49
C PRO A 180 19.66 -17.07 -6.69
N ALA A 181 19.44 -15.76 -6.85
CA ALA A 181 20.21 -14.71 -6.20
C ALA A 181 19.83 -14.45 -4.74
N PHE A 182 18.78 -15.12 -4.24
CA PHE A 182 18.35 -15.03 -2.85
C PHE A 182 18.86 -16.27 -2.11
N GLY A 183 19.74 -16.09 -1.12
CA GLY A 183 20.21 -17.16 -0.24
C GLY A 183 19.10 -17.74 0.64
N ALA A 184 19.43 -18.23 1.84
CA ALA A 184 18.44 -18.79 2.80
C ALA A 184 17.31 -17.83 3.25
N TYR A 185 17.31 -16.59 2.74
CA TYR A 185 16.33 -15.55 2.98
C TYR A 185 15.82 -15.03 1.63
N ALA A 186 14.54 -15.23 1.37
CA ALA A 186 13.82 -14.61 0.26
C ALA A 186 12.87 -13.56 0.83
N ALA A 187 13.14 -12.28 0.56
CA ALA A 187 12.14 -11.24 0.72
C ALA A 187 11.26 -11.24 -0.53
N ALA A 188 10.08 -11.87 -0.46
CA ALA A 188 9.03 -11.52 -1.40
C ALA A 188 8.57 -10.10 -1.07
N PRO A 189 8.32 -9.22 -2.06
CA PRO A 189 7.69 -7.93 -1.81
C PRO A 189 6.24 -8.18 -1.38
N PHE A 190 6.02 -8.45 -0.10
CA PHE A 190 4.70 -8.55 0.50
C PHE A 190 4.12 -7.13 0.61
N LEU A 191 3.26 -6.76 -0.32
CA LEU A 191 2.33 -5.64 -0.16
C LEU A 191 1.03 -6.25 0.38
N GLY A 192 0.79 -6.23 1.69
CA GLY A 192 -0.45 -6.79 2.26
C GLY A 192 -0.65 -6.51 3.74
N GLY A 193 -1.92 -6.54 4.18
CA GLY A 193 -2.38 -6.19 5.52
C GLY A 193 -2.02 -7.18 6.65
N ALA A 194 -2.63 -6.97 7.81
CA ALA A 194 -2.24 -7.58 9.08
C ALA A 194 -2.51 -9.09 9.13
N ALA A 195 -1.48 -9.94 8.97
CA ALA A 195 -1.52 -11.34 9.36
C ALA A 195 -1.12 -11.50 10.84
N TYR A 196 -2.01 -12.08 11.64
CA TYR A 196 -1.70 -12.48 13.01
C TYR A 196 -2.26 -13.86 13.31
N VAL A 197 -1.68 -14.51 14.30
CA VAL A 197 -2.09 -15.84 14.74
C VAL A 197 -2.57 -15.73 16.18
N VAL A 198 -3.78 -16.18 16.45
CA VAL A 198 -4.36 -16.16 17.79
C VAL A 198 -4.91 -17.55 18.08
N ASP A 199 -4.59 -18.15 19.22
CA ASP A 199 -5.16 -19.46 19.52
C ASP A 199 -6.68 -19.37 19.77
N ARG A 200 -7.41 -20.46 19.52
CA ARG A 200 -8.88 -20.45 19.58
C ARG A 200 -9.36 -20.23 21.02
N ARG A 201 -8.61 -20.67 22.03
CA ARG A 201 -8.92 -20.41 23.44
C ARG A 201 -8.90 -18.91 23.75
N THR A 202 -7.91 -18.19 23.25
CA THR A 202 -7.81 -16.73 23.35
C THR A 202 -9.02 -16.07 22.72
N VAL A 203 -9.42 -16.53 21.53
CA VAL A 203 -10.61 -16.02 20.84
C VAL A 203 -11.89 -16.28 21.63
N LEU A 204 -12.07 -17.51 22.14
CA LEU A 204 -13.23 -17.87 22.95
C LEU A 204 -13.28 -17.05 24.25
N ALA A 205 -12.12 -16.78 24.86
CA ALA A 205 -12.00 -15.98 26.06
C ALA A 205 -12.27 -14.48 25.82
N THR A 206 -11.88 -13.96 24.65
CA THR A 206 -12.19 -12.57 24.30
C THR A 206 -13.58 -12.40 23.71
N GLY A 207 -14.16 -13.43 23.09
CA GLY A 207 -15.33 -13.31 22.22
C GLY A 207 -14.97 -12.78 20.82
N ASN A 208 -15.99 -12.58 19.98
CA ASN A 208 -15.83 -12.07 18.62
C ASN A 208 -15.35 -10.60 18.61
N PRO A 209 -14.15 -10.31 18.10
CA PRO A 209 -13.58 -8.97 18.15
C PRO A 209 -14.30 -7.99 17.23
N TRP A 210 -14.79 -8.44 16.06
CA TRP A 210 -15.58 -7.59 15.17
C TRP A 210 -16.94 -7.26 15.78
N ALA A 211 -17.60 -8.21 16.44
CA ALA A 211 -18.87 -7.95 17.12
C ALA A 211 -18.71 -6.90 18.23
N GLN A 212 -17.62 -6.98 19.01
CA GLN A 212 -17.33 -6.00 20.07
C GLN A 212 -16.95 -4.63 19.50
N ALA A 213 -16.15 -4.60 18.42
CA ALA A 213 -15.83 -3.36 17.73
C ALA A 213 -17.08 -2.68 17.15
N ILE A 214 -18.00 -3.45 16.57
CA ILE A 214 -19.30 -2.95 16.08
C ILE A 214 -20.16 -2.41 17.24
N ALA A 215 -20.14 -3.08 18.39
CA ALA A 215 -20.86 -2.64 19.58
C ALA A 215 -20.27 -1.33 20.15
N ALA A 216 -18.95 -1.18 20.12
CA ALA A 216 -18.26 0.03 20.55
C ALA A 216 -18.44 1.19 19.54
N ASN A 217 -18.44 0.90 18.25
CA ASN A 217 -18.66 1.87 17.18
C ASN A 217 -19.35 1.24 15.96
N SER A 218 -20.58 1.66 15.68
CA SER A 218 -21.36 1.12 14.56
C SER A 218 -20.77 1.35 13.17
N LYS A 219 -19.80 2.27 13.03
CA LYS A 219 -19.10 2.61 11.77
C LYS A 219 -17.66 2.08 11.71
N VAL A 220 -17.31 1.10 12.55
CA VAL A 220 -15.95 0.59 12.63
C VAL A 220 -15.51 -0.05 11.30
N THR A 221 -14.29 0.20 10.87
CA THR A 221 -13.65 -0.48 9.73
C THR A 221 -13.01 -1.82 10.17
N PRO A 222 -12.69 -2.77 9.26
CA PRO A 222 -12.04 -4.02 9.66
C PRO A 222 -10.72 -3.80 10.39
N HIS A 223 -9.97 -2.80 9.96
CA HIS A 223 -8.72 -2.40 10.60
C HIS A 223 -8.94 -1.87 12.02
N GLU A 224 -9.88 -0.95 12.20
CA GLU A 224 -10.22 -0.42 13.52
C GLU A 224 -10.67 -1.52 14.49
N ALA A 225 -11.42 -2.52 14.00
CA ALA A 225 -11.81 -3.68 14.80
C ALA A 225 -10.59 -4.51 15.25
N HIS A 226 -9.59 -4.70 14.38
CA HIS A 226 -8.35 -5.39 14.74
C HIS A 226 -7.53 -4.61 15.75
N VAL A 227 -7.33 -3.31 15.54
CA VAL A 227 -6.59 -2.44 16.47
C VAL A 227 -7.28 -2.44 17.83
N PHE A 228 -8.60 -2.34 17.86
CA PHE A 228 -9.37 -2.42 19.10
C PHE A 228 -9.10 -3.73 19.85
N TRP A 229 -9.12 -4.86 19.15
CA TRP A 229 -8.87 -6.16 19.75
C TRP A 229 -7.44 -6.32 20.27
N LEU A 230 -6.45 -6.00 19.42
CA LEU A 230 -5.04 -6.12 19.75
C LEU A 230 -4.60 -5.19 20.89
N ARG A 231 -5.10 -3.95 20.90
CA ARG A 231 -4.69 -2.91 21.86
C ARG A 231 -5.47 -2.95 23.17
N HIS A 232 -6.76 -3.28 23.14
CA HIS A 232 -7.62 -3.15 24.32
C HIS A 232 -8.07 -4.50 24.87
N LEU A 233 -8.49 -5.43 24.02
CA LEU A 233 -9.09 -6.68 24.48
C LEU A 233 -8.05 -7.73 24.88
N LEU A 234 -7.00 -7.94 24.09
CA LEU A 234 -5.97 -8.92 24.45
C LEU A 234 -5.20 -8.54 25.72
N PRO A 235 -4.75 -7.27 25.90
CA PRO A 235 -4.08 -6.87 27.13
C PRO A 235 -4.99 -6.92 28.35
N SER A 236 -6.26 -6.48 28.24
CA SER A 236 -7.19 -6.50 29.38
C SER A 236 -7.52 -7.90 29.90
N LYS A 237 -7.28 -8.93 29.09
CA LYS A 237 -7.45 -10.34 29.46
C LYS A 237 -6.14 -11.07 29.76
N SER A 238 -5.00 -10.37 29.73
CA SER A 238 -3.66 -10.98 29.89
C SER A 238 -3.39 -12.13 28.90
N LEU A 239 -3.96 -12.05 27.70
CA LEU A 239 -3.86 -13.11 26.69
C LEU A 239 -2.63 -12.92 25.81
N ARG A 240 -2.06 -14.03 25.34
CA ARG A 240 -0.82 -14.04 24.54
C ARG A 240 -1.17 -14.07 23.05
N ILE A 241 -0.39 -13.34 22.25
CA ILE A 241 -0.39 -13.47 20.80
C ILE A 241 0.78 -14.39 20.43
N TRP A 242 0.54 -15.38 19.57
CA TRP A 242 1.59 -16.24 19.07
C TRP A 242 2.16 -15.62 17.79
N VAL A 243 3.44 -15.30 17.80
CA VAL A 243 4.14 -14.77 16.62
C VAL A 243 5.24 -15.76 16.24
N ARG A 244 5.40 -16.03 14.95
CA ARG A 244 6.34 -17.03 14.43
C ARG A 244 7.80 -16.59 14.66
N TRP A 245 8.51 -17.26 15.57
CA TRP A 245 9.86 -16.86 16.01
C TRP A 245 11.01 -17.28 15.10
N ARG A 246 10.87 -18.40 14.38
CA ARG A 246 11.97 -18.97 13.56
C ARG A 246 12.05 -18.39 12.16
N LYS A 247 10.99 -17.71 11.70
CA LYS A 247 10.90 -16.98 10.42
C LYS A 247 10.08 -15.70 10.61
N PRO A 248 10.58 -14.72 11.40
CA PRO A 248 9.79 -13.56 11.85
C PRO A 248 9.27 -12.68 10.70
N TYR A 249 9.93 -12.73 9.53
CA TYR A 249 9.56 -11.96 8.34
C TYR A 249 8.42 -12.58 7.51
N GLU A 250 8.00 -13.82 7.79
CA GLU A 250 6.85 -14.45 7.12
C GLU A 250 5.52 -14.18 7.83
N CYS A 251 5.55 -13.63 9.05
CA CYS A 251 4.36 -13.26 9.84
C CYS A 251 4.46 -11.84 10.40
N GLN A 252 5.20 -10.94 9.75
CA GLN A 252 5.33 -9.57 10.24
C GLN A 252 4.15 -8.76 9.75
N HIS A 253 3.12 -8.59 10.59
CA HIS A 253 2.09 -7.60 10.32
C HIS A 253 1.16 -7.26 11.50
N LEU A 254 1.71 -7.03 12.70
CA LEU A 254 0.93 -6.64 13.88
C LEU A 254 0.63 -5.12 14.00
N GLY A 255 0.63 -4.37 12.91
CA GLY A 255 0.11 -2.99 12.97
C GLY A 255 0.34 -2.10 11.75
N ASN A 256 -0.13 -2.48 10.55
CA ASN A 256 0.07 -1.62 9.37
C ASN A 256 -1.00 -1.74 8.25
N VAL A 257 -2.26 -2.05 8.55
CA VAL A 257 -3.28 -2.14 7.47
C VAL A 257 -3.66 -0.77 6.91
N ASN A 258 -3.68 0.29 7.72
CA ASN A 258 -3.85 1.65 7.20
C ASN A 258 -2.63 2.11 6.36
N THR A 259 -1.45 1.63 6.70
CA THR A 259 -0.16 2.02 6.10
C THR A 259 0.04 1.45 4.70
N LEU A 260 -0.53 0.29 4.40
CA LEU A 260 -0.33 -0.39 3.11
C LEU A 260 -1.49 -0.22 2.13
N ASN A 261 -2.70 0.04 2.61
CA ASN A 261 -3.83 0.38 1.73
C ASN A 261 -3.95 1.89 1.46
N PHE A 262 -3.37 2.75 2.30
CA PHE A 262 -3.51 4.22 2.18
C PHE A 262 -2.19 5.01 2.33
N GLY A 263 -1.05 4.32 2.33
CA GLY A 263 0.28 4.89 2.09
C GLY A 263 0.99 5.62 3.25
N ARG A 264 0.42 5.77 4.45
CA ARG A 264 1.21 6.18 5.64
C ARG A 264 0.79 5.54 6.97
N GLN A 265 1.82 5.30 7.81
CA GLN A 265 1.79 5.04 9.24
C GLN A 265 2.01 6.41 9.94
N PRO A 266 1.18 6.82 10.90
CA PRO A 266 1.39 8.07 11.65
C PRO A 266 2.66 8.00 12.51
N GLU A 267 3.33 9.13 12.77
CA GLU A 267 4.56 9.20 13.58
C GLU A 267 4.40 8.69 15.04
N TRP A 268 3.17 8.59 15.52
CA TRP A 268 2.84 8.08 16.86
C TRP A 268 2.52 6.58 16.87
N GLU A 269 2.43 5.93 15.70
CA GLU A 269 2.14 4.50 15.66
C GLU A 269 3.45 3.76 15.92
N PRO A 270 3.60 3.14 17.10
CA PRO A 270 4.86 2.55 17.50
C PRO A 270 5.27 1.51 16.49
N MET A 271 6.56 1.46 16.13
CA MET A 271 7.06 0.24 15.54
C MET A 271 7.10 -0.78 16.67
N TRP A 272 6.12 -1.67 16.66
CA TRP A 272 6.05 -2.74 17.64
C TRP A 272 7.04 -3.82 17.23
N ALA A 273 8.10 -3.97 18.01
CA ALA A 273 8.92 -5.17 17.96
C ALA A 273 8.44 -6.14 19.02
N ILE A 274 9.05 -7.32 19.02
CA ILE A 274 8.86 -8.23 20.12
C ILE A 274 10.19 -8.44 20.78
N ASP A 275 10.21 -8.18 22.07
CA ASP A 275 11.34 -8.50 22.93
C ASP A 275 11.49 -10.04 22.96
N HIS A 276 12.63 -10.51 22.47
CA HIS A 276 12.93 -11.92 22.31
C HIS A 276 13.16 -12.65 23.63
N GLU A 277 13.50 -11.93 24.71
CA GLU A 277 13.70 -12.47 26.04
C GLU A 277 12.36 -12.60 26.76
N THR A 278 11.52 -11.55 26.72
CA THR A 278 10.26 -11.51 27.49
C THR A 278 9.03 -12.02 26.74
N LYS A 279 9.14 -12.24 25.42
CA LYS A 279 8.03 -12.65 24.53
C LYS A 279 6.85 -11.68 24.52
N ARG A 280 7.10 -10.40 24.81
CA ARG A 280 6.08 -9.34 24.86
C ARG A 280 6.23 -8.39 23.68
N ILE A 281 5.10 -7.96 23.12
CA ILE A 281 5.07 -6.87 22.16
C ILE A 281 5.54 -5.60 22.88
N VAL A 282 6.57 -4.97 22.34
CA VAL A 282 7.24 -3.79 22.89
C VAL A 282 7.30 -2.71 21.83
N GLU A 283 7.10 -1.47 22.25
CA GLU A 283 7.26 -0.31 21.38
C GLU A 283 8.76 -0.02 21.22
N VAL A 284 9.26 0.01 19.98
CA VAL A 284 10.62 0.44 19.68
C VAL A 284 10.63 1.96 19.51
N ALA A 285 10.97 2.67 20.57
CA ALA A 285 11.08 4.11 20.56
C ALA A 285 12.14 4.59 19.54
N GLY A 286 11.78 5.55 18.67
CA GLY A 286 12.72 6.24 17.78
C GLY A 286 12.93 5.64 16.39
N PHE A 287 12.22 4.57 16.02
CA PHE A 287 12.40 3.90 14.72
C PHE A 287 11.11 3.94 13.88
N ASN A 288 11.22 4.35 12.60
CA ASN A 288 10.08 4.44 11.68
C ASN A 288 10.27 3.57 10.40
N SER A 289 9.16 3.15 9.79
CA SER A 289 9.14 2.36 8.54
C SER A 289 9.54 3.16 7.29
N LEU A 290 9.76 4.48 7.40
CA LEU A 290 10.14 5.36 6.28
C LEU A 290 11.54 5.01 5.77
N HIS A 291 12.49 4.75 6.66
CA HIS A 291 13.87 4.44 6.29
C HIS A 291 14.01 3.02 5.69
N VAL A 292 13.21 2.04 6.13
CA VAL A 292 13.14 0.70 5.50
C VAL A 292 12.59 0.80 4.07
N ARG A 293 11.57 1.66 3.85
CA ARG A 293 11.02 1.95 2.52
C ARG A 293 12.02 2.70 1.64
N ALA A 294 12.71 3.70 2.18
CA ALA A 294 13.76 4.41 1.47
C ALA A 294 14.87 3.45 1.03
N ALA A 295 15.29 2.50 1.87
CA ALA A 295 16.23 1.46 1.48
C ALA A 295 15.67 0.52 0.38
N LEU A 296 14.41 0.07 0.50
CA LEU A 296 13.71 -0.75 -0.50
C LEU A 296 13.56 -0.05 -1.87
N TRP A 297 13.31 1.27 -1.88
CA TRP A 297 13.06 2.07 -3.08
C TRP A 297 14.33 2.70 -3.67
N ALA A 298 15.39 2.91 -2.87
CA ALA A 298 16.63 3.52 -3.33
C ALA A 298 17.60 2.51 -3.97
N ASP A 299 17.79 1.32 -3.37
CA ASP A 299 18.57 0.20 -3.90
C ASP A 299 18.28 -1.08 -3.09
N ARG A 300 17.77 -2.13 -3.77
CA ARG A 300 17.42 -3.42 -3.15
C ARG A 300 18.58 -4.09 -2.40
N LYS A 301 19.84 -3.73 -2.69
CA LYS A 301 21.04 -4.23 -2.00
C LYS A 301 21.34 -3.54 -0.67
N LEU A 302 20.75 -2.37 -0.39
CA LEU A 302 20.94 -1.63 0.86
C LEU A 302 20.02 -2.12 2.00
N LEU A 303 18.94 -2.83 1.66
CA LEU A 303 18.00 -3.34 2.64
C LEU A 303 18.63 -4.34 3.63
N PRO A 304 19.45 -5.32 3.22
CA PRO A 304 20.13 -6.22 4.14
C PRO A 304 21.03 -5.48 5.16
N ASP A 305 21.84 -4.53 4.68
CA ASP A 305 22.77 -3.76 5.53
C ASP A 305 22.01 -2.82 6.48
N TYR A 306 20.93 -2.21 6.00
CA TYR A 306 20.06 -1.36 6.82
C TYR A 306 19.36 -2.18 7.92
N VAL A 307 18.79 -3.33 7.59
CA VAL A 307 18.17 -4.25 8.57
C VAL A 307 19.19 -4.77 9.57
N ALA A 308 20.41 -5.11 9.13
CA ALA A 308 21.49 -5.53 10.03
C ALA A 308 21.89 -4.40 11.00
N SER A 309 21.97 -3.16 10.54
CA SER A 309 22.28 -1.99 11.38
C SER A 309 21.19 -1.70 12.42
N LEU A 310 19.92 -1.86 12.06
CA LEU A 310 18.78 -1.71 12.97
C LEU A 310 18.78 -2.77 14.06
N ASN A 311 19.09 -4.02 13.71
CA ASN A 311 19.19 -5.12 14.67
C ASN A 311 20.36 -4.92 15.65
N ALA A 312 21.48 -4.34 15.20
CA ALA A 312 22.60 -4.01 16.08
C ALA A 312 22.26 -2.85 17.04
N ALA A 313 21.49 -1.86 16.59
CA ALA A 313 21.06 -0.71 17.39
C ALA A 313 19.95 -1.03 18.40
N ALA A 314 19.19 -2.12 18.20
CA ALA A 314 18.13 -2.59 19.09
C ALA A 314 18.64 -3.18 20.43
N SER A 315 19.95 -3.12 20.70
CA SER A 315 20.58 -3.51 21.97
C SER A 315 20.29 -2.54 23.13
N VAL A 316 19.44 -1.54 22.94
CA VAL A 316 19.02 -0.57 23.96
C VAL A 316 17.79 -1.10 24.70
N PRO A 317 17.70 -0.95 26.04
CA PRO A 317 16.56 -1.43 26.83
C PRO A 317 15.23 -0.86 26.31
N LEU A 318 14.28 -1.76 26.04
CA LEU A 318 12.93 -1.44 25.58
C LEU A 318 12.03 -1.03 26.75
N HIS A 319 11.31 0.08 26.62
CA HIS A 319 10.37 0.55 27.64
C HIS A 319 8.94 0.08 27.32
N LEU A 320 8.25 -0.47 28.31
CA LEU A 320 6.79 -0.65 28.24
C LEU A 320 6.14 0.74 28.36
N PRO A 321 5.14 1.08 27.54
CA PRO A 321 4.45 2.36 27.67
C PRO A 321 3.74 2.40 29.03
N GLU A 322 4.01 3.46 29.80
CA GLU A 322 3.21 3.73 31.00
C GLU A 322 1.76 3.99 30.59
N PRO A 323 0.76 3.53 31.38
CA PRO A 323 -0.65 3.77 31.09
C PRO A 323 -0.93 5.28 31.13
N GLY A 324 -0.92 5.90 29.96
CA GLY A 324 -1.24 7.32 29.81
C GLY A 324 -2.70 7.63 30.18
N PRO A 325 -3.00 8.88 30.56
CA PRO A 325 -4.36 9.31 30.87
C PRO A 325 -5.28 9.07 29.67
N SER A 326 -6.47 8.53 29.93
CA SER A 326 -7.49 8.26 28.94
C SER A 326 -7.82 9.54 28.16
N ILE A 327 -7.47 9.59 26.87
CA ILE A 327 -7.81 10.71 26.00
C ILE A 327 -9.31 10.61 25.65
N PRO A 328 -10.15 11.58 26.03
CA PRO A 328 -11.56 11.60 25.64
C PRO A 328 -11.69 12.37 24.33
N ASN A 329 -11.56 11.72 23.19
CA ASN A 329 -12.12 12.25 21.93
C ASN A 329 -12.26 11.16 20.85
N PRO A 330 -13.28 11.25 19.98
CA PRO A 330 -13.57 10.23 18.99
C PRO A 330 -12.49 10.28 17.91
N TRP A 331 -11.68 9.23 17.90
CA TRP A 331 -10.62 9.01 16.94
C TRP A 331 -11.16 9.10 15.50
N SER A 332 -10.42 9.80 14.64
CA SER A 332 -10.63 9.88 13.19
C SER A 332 -9.28 9.63 12.52
N PRO A 333 -9.21 8.88 11.41
CA PRO A 333 -8.00 8.76 10.59
C PRO A 333 -7.57 10.10 9.96
N TRP A 334 -8.25 11.21 10.27
CA TRP A 334 -7.88 12.57 9.85
C TRP A 334 -7.42 13.45 11.01
N ALA A 335 -7.36 12.91 12.23
CA ALA A 335 -6.86 13.60 13.42
C ALA A 335 -5.32 13.54 13.54
N TYR A 336 -4.59 13.32 12.44
CA TYR A 336 -3.13 13.37 12.42
C TYR A 336 -2.63 14.80 12.60
N ARG A 337 -1.45 14.94 13.22
CA ARG A 337 -0.74 16.22 13.25
C ARG A 337 -0.33 16.57 11.81
N LYS A 338 -1.12 17.43 11.17
CA LYS A 338 -0.85 17.96 9.85
C LYS A 338 0.53 18.63 9.84
N ARG A 339 1.39 18.21 8.91
CA ARG A 339 2.69 18.82 8.68
C ARG A 339 2.52 20.08 7.83
N HIS A 340 3.33 21.08 8.15
CA HIS A 340 3.53 22.26 7.32
C HIS A 340 4.81 22.06 6.52
N LEU A 341 4.74 22.28 5.20
CA LEU A 341 5.91 22.32 4.32
C LEU A 341 6.15 23.76 3.86
N ASN A 342 7.41 24.16 3.84
CA ASN A 342 7.82 25.43 3.24
C ASN A 342 7.87 25.34 1.72
N TYR A 343 8.19 24.17 1.16
CA TYR A 343 8.05 23.99 -0.28
C TYR A 343 7.72 22.56 -0.69
N LEU A 344 7.07 22.46 -1.85
CA LEU A 344 6.90 21.26 -2.64
C LEU A 344 7.29 21.61 -4.07
N GLU A 345 8.29 20.92 -4.59
CA GLU A 345 8.84 21.14 -5.92
C GLU A 345 8.65 19.89 -6.79
N ILE A 346 7.97 20.04 -7.91
CA ILE A 346 7.59 18.95 -8.81
C ILE A 346 8.29 19.14 -10.15
N GLY A 347 9.10 18.16 -10.55
CA GLY A 347 9.91 18.22 -11.77
C GLY A 347 11.16 19.05 -11.57
N THR A 348 12.12 18.52 -10.80
CA THR A 348 13.30 19.31 -10.42
C THR A 348 14.42 19.26 -11.46
N ALA A 349 14.42 18.24 -12.33
CA ALA A 349 15.62 17.76 -12.99
C ALA A 349 16.76 17.70 -11.96
N ASP A 350 17.86 18.38 -12.23
CA ASP A 350 19.03 18.51 -11.35
C ASP A 350 19.65 19.92 -11.44
N PHE A 351 18.83 20.94 -11.70
CA PHE A 351 19.25 22.34 -11.76
C PHE A 351 18.17 23.28 -11.22
N ASP A 352 18.61 24.45 -10.75
CA ASP A 352 17.72 25.54 -10.26
C ASP A 352 16.63 25.10 -9.27
N THR A 353 16.97 24.16 -8.39
CA THR A 353 16.02 23.53 -7.47
C THR A 353 15.83 24.34 -6.19
N LEU A 354 14.60 24.40 -5.67
CA LEU A 354 14.31 24.97 -4.34
C LEU A 354 15.11 24.21 -3.26
N LEU A 355 15.30 22.91 -3.44
CA LEU A 355 16.18 22.11 -2.59
C LEU A 355 17.59 22.70 -2.49
N SER A 356 18.24 23.01 -3.62
CA SER A 356 19.61 23.53 -3.62
C SER A 356 19.70 24.90 -2.95
N ARG A 357 18.65 25.72 -3.05
CA ARG A 357 18.57 27.04 -2.40
C ARG A 357 18.39 26.96 -0.88
N HIS A 358 17.88 25.84 -0.37
CA HIS A 358 17.51 25.67 1.05
C HIS A 358 18.21 24.52 1.77
N VAL A 359 19.12 23.81 1.11
CA VAL A 359 19.82 22.63 1.67
C VAL A 359 20.50 22.96 3.01
N TRP A 360 21.03 24.17 3.18
CA TRP A 360 21.74 24.64 4.38
C TRP A 360 20.83 25.05 5.56
N LYS A 361 19.52 25.13 5.37
CA LYS A 361 18.56 25.67 6.34
C LYS A 361 17.76 24.54 7.00
N PRO A 362 18.17 24.00 8.17
CA PRO A 362 17.50 22.84 8.78
C PRO A 362 16.02 23.10 9.13
N GLU A 363 15.65 24.34 9.40
CA GLU A 363 14.28 24.78 9.70
C GLU A 363 13.35 24.75 8.48
N VAL A 364 13.90 24.70 7.27
CA VAL A 364 13.10 24.60 6.05
C VAL A 364 12.73 23.13 5.83
N HIS A 365 11.43 22.87 5.78
CA HIS A 365 10.86 21.56 5.46
C HIS A 365 10.37 21.56 4.01
N GLY A 366 10.76 20.56 3.23
CA GLY A 366 10.30 20.49 1.85
C GLY A 366 10.43 19.14 1.19
N ILE A 367 9.77 19.02 0.04
CA ILE A 367 9.79 17.82 -0.81
C ILE A 367 10.18 18.26 -2.23
N SER A 368 11.13 17.56 -2.83
CA SER A 368 11.49 17.72 -4.24
C SER A 368 11.31 16.39 -4.97
N MET A 369 10.70 16.43 -6.16
CA MET A 369 10.29 15.26 -6.92
C MET A 369 10.95 15.26 -8.31
N GLU A 370 11.59 14.16 -8.67
CA GLU A 370 12.22 13.95 -9.99
C GLU A 370 12.04 12.49 -10.44
N PRO A 371 11.24 12.20 -11.46
CA PRO A 371 11.00 10.82 -11.90
C PRO A 371 12.18 10.19 -12.65
N PHE A 372 13.02 10.97 -13.31
CA PHE A 372 14.15 10.46 -14.08
C PHE A 372 15.41 10.27 -13.21
N ARG A 373 15.72 9.00 -12.94
CA ARG A 373 16.74 8.61 -11.97
C ARG A 373 18.13 9.27 -12.17
N PRO A 374 18.68 9.38 -13.39
CA PRO A 374 19.98 10.03 -13.59
C PRO A 374 20.05 11.51 -13.20
N TYR A 375 18.93 12.23 -13.13
CA TYR A 375 18.88 13.59 -12.58
C TYR A 375 18.60 13.56 -11.08
N PHE A 376 17.68 12.70 -10.65
CA PHE A 376 17.40 12.48 -9.23
C PHE A 376 18.67 12.21 -8.40
N ASP A 377 19.54 11.31 -8.88
CA ASP A 377 20.76 10.90 -8.17
C ASP A 377 21.80 12.02 -8.00
N LYS A 378 21.63 13.16 -8.68
CA LYS A 378 22.52 14.32 -8.59
C LYS A 378 21.98 15.42 -7.68
N LEU A 379 20.74 15.30 -7.23
CA LEU A 379 20.16 16.25 -6.30
C LEU A 379 20.92 16.20 -4.96
N PRO A 380 21.08 17.35 -4.26
CA PRO A 380 21.76 17.38 -2.97
C PRO A 380 21.12 16.42 -1.94
N SER A 381 21.84 15.37 -1.56
CA SER A 381 21.39 14.40 -0.55
C SER A 381 21.62 14.85 0.90
N HIS A 382 22.37 15.94 1.10
CA HIS A 382 22.81 16.46 2.41
C HIS A 382 21.86 17.47 3.06
N GLY A 383 20.61 17.57 2.60
CA GLY A 383 19.60 18.50 3.15
C GLY A 383 19.15 18.19 4.59
N GLY A 384 19.51 17.03 5.13
CA GLY A 384 19.08 16.57 6.45
C GLY A 384 17.63 16.06 6.44
N ALA A 385 17.17 15.62 7.62
CA ALA A 385 15.86 14.95 7.79
C ALA A 385 14.63 15.81 7.45
N SER A 386 14.79 17.13 7.26
CA SER A 386 13.70 18.04 6.93
C SER A 386 13.40 18.15 5.42
N LYS A 387 14.27 17.63 4.55
CA LYS A 387 14.05 17.61 3.09
C LYS A 387 13.91 16.18 2.60
N LEU A 388 12.88 15.94 1.80
CA LEU A 388 12.61 14.65 1.21
C LEU A 388 12.78 14.70 -0.30
N LEU A 389 13.47 13.71 -0.83
CA LEU A 389 13.65 13.49 -2.26
C LEU A 389 12.80 12.31 -2.70
N LEU A 390 11.96 12.49 -3.71
CA LEU A 390 11.08 11.45 -4.26
C LEU A 390 11.39 11.18 -5.73
N ASN A 391 11.74 9.94 -6.05
CA ASN A 391 11.92 9.48 -7.44
C ASN A 391 10.58 8.98 -8.01
N VAL A 392 9.66 9.92 -8.23
CA VAL A 392 8.27 9.66 -8.65
C VAL A 392 7.74 10.84 -9.46
N ALA A 393 6.90 10.57 -10.45
CA ALA A 393 6.20 11.61 -11.19
C ALA A 393 4.87 11.95 -10.52
N LEU A 394 4.47 13.23 -10.55
CA LEU A 394 3.07 13.56 -10.27
C LEU A 394 2.24 13.33 -11.55
N SER A 395 1.11 12.63 -11.42
CA SER A 395 0.24 12.27 -12.54
C SER A 395 -1.24 12.44 -12.17
N ASP A 396 -2.14 12.14 -13.10
CA ASP A 396 -3.59 12.08 -12.90
C ASP A 396 -4.08 10.75 -12.29
N TYR A 397 -3.16 9.83 -11.98
CA TYR A 397 -3.43 8.56 -11.30
C TYR A 397 -2.20 8.05 -10.53
N ASP A 398 -2.44 7.12 -9.59
CA ASP A 398 -1.38 6.36 -8.92
C ASP A 398 -1.04 5.10 -9.74
N GLY A 399 0.24 4.84 -10.01
CA GLY A 399 0.64 3.67 -10.79
C GLY A 399 2.03 3.80 -11.42
N TYR A 400 2.14 3.38 -12.68
CA TYR A 400 3.35 3.55 -13.49
C TYR A 400 2.99 4.18 -14.84
N GLU A 401 3.93 4.92 -15.40
CA GLU A 401 3.82 5.51 -16.74
C GLU A 401 5.18 5.53 -17.45
N THR A 402 5.13 5.57 -18.77
CA THR A 402 6.29 5.81 -19.64
C THR A 402 6.69 7.27 -19.55
N LEU A 403 7.89 7.51 -19.04
CA LEU A 403 8.59 8.79 -19.15
C LEU A 403 9.48 8.78 -20.40
N TYR A 404 9.29 9.79 -21.25
CA TYR A 404 10.15 10.09 -22.38
C TYR A 404 11.14 11.18 -21.98
N PHE A 405 12.43 10.97 -22.26
CA PHE A 405 13.50 11.90 -21.86
C PHE A 405 14.56 11.97 -22.95
N VAL A 406 15.30 13.09 -23.04
CA VAL A 406 16.48 13.18 -23.90
C VAL A 406 17.62 12.44 -23.23
N GLN A 407 18.29 11.55 -23.97
CA GLN A 407 19.41 10.76 -23.46
C GLN A 407 20.48 11.70 -22.86
N PRO A 408 20.79 11.58 -21.55
CA PRO A 408 21.61 12.57 -20.85
C PRO A 408 22.99 12.74 -21.47
N GLN A 409 23.57 11.65 -22.00
CA GLN A 409 24.86 11.64 -22.66
C GLN A 409 24.92 12.43 -23.98
N LEU A 410 23.82 13.06 -24.39
CA LEU A 410 23.76 13.93 -25.57
C LEU A 410 23.63 15.41 -25.21
N VAL A 411 23.46 15.75 -23.92
CA VAL A 411 23.04 17.09 -23.48
C VAL A 411 24.21 17.89 -22.89
N GLY A 412 24.36 19.13 -23.35
CA GLY A 412 25.34 20.10 -22.87
C GLY A 412 25.11 20.58 -21.42
N PRO A 413 25.97 21.45 -20.89
CA PRO A 413 25.81 22.03 -19.55
C PRO A 413 24.60 22.99 -19.49
N HIS A 414 23.97 23.14 -18.31
CA HIS A 414 22.83 24.05 -18.12
C HIS A 414 22.76 24.64 -16.70
N ARG A 415 22.58 25.96 -16.57
CA ARG A 415 22.37 26.67 -15.27
C ARG A 415 23.25 26.17 -14.12
N GLY A 416 24.57 26.13 -14.33
CA GLY A 416 25.55 25.73 -13.30
C GLY A 416 25.73 24.21 -13.15
N SER A 417 24.94 23.41 -13.85
CA SER A 417 25.15 21.97 -13.91
C SER A 417 26.16 21.58 -14.99
N GLY A 418 27.00 20.58 -14.67
CA GLY A 418 28.00 20.06 -15.59
C GLY A 418 27.39 19.39 -16.82
N SER A 419 28.16 19.35 -17.91
CA SER A 419 27.77 18.61 -19.11
C SER A 419 27.78 17.11 -18.83
N LEU A 420 26.82 16.41 -19.44
CA LEU A 420 26.81 14.95 -19.49
C LEU A 420 27.17 14.41 -20.88
N CYS A 421 27.38 15.31 -21.83
CA CYS A 421 27.58 14.98 -23.22
C CYS A 421 28.84 14.14 -23.42
N GLU A 422 28.70 13.00 -24.10
CA GLU A 422 29.77 12.07 -24.40
C GLU A 422 30.00 12.02 -25.92
N GLU A 423 31.23 12.29 -26.35
CA GLU A 423 31.64 12.31 -27.77
C GLU A 423 31.29 11.00 -28.49
N ALA A 424 31.51 9.85 -27.83
CA ALA A 424 31.17 8.54 -28.39
C ALA A 424 29.66 8.37 -28.67
N ALA A 425 28.81 8.95 -27.82
CA ALA A 425 27.35 8.90 -27.99
C ALA A 425 26.90 9.80 -29.16
N LEU A 426 27.51 10.98 -29.31
CA LEU A 426 27.28 11.87 -30.45
C LEU A 426 27.66 11.20 -31.77
N GLN A 427 28.85 10.61 -31.85
CA GLN A 427 29.34 9.90 -33.04
C GLN A 427 28.41 8.75 -33.45
N LYS A 428 27.94 7.96 -32.48
CA LYS A 428 26.99 6.86 -32.73
C LYS A 428 25.67 7.33 -33.36
N LEU A 429 25.24 8.55 -33.05
CA LEU A 429 24.00 9.15 -33.56
C LEU A 429 24.23 10.14 -34.72
N GLY A 430 25.48 10.32 -35.16
CA GLY A 430 25.85 11.29 -36.19
C GLY A 430 25.54 12.74 -35.80
N LEU A 431 25.66 13.10 -34.52
CA LEU A 431 25.49 14.47 -34.04
C LEU A 431 26.84 15.18 -34.08
N ALA A 432 26.87 16.41 -34.63
CA ALA A 432 28.09 17.20 -34.76
C ALA A 432 28.49 17.91 -33.46
N SER A 433 27.55 18.08 -32.53
CA SER A 433 27.76 18.73 -31.24
C SER A 433 26.73 18.25 -30.23
N CYS A 434 26.99 18.54 -28.95
CA CYS A 434 26.01 18.35 -27.88
C CYS A 434 24.71 19.10 -28.16
N LEU A 435 23.61 18.51 -27.72
CA LEU A 435 22.31 19.14 -27.72
C LEU A 435 22.26 20.27 -26.67
N PRO A 436 21.43 21.31 -26.88
CA PRO A 436 21.29 22.41 -25.92
C PRO A 436 20.98 21.94 -24.51
N GLY A 437 21.64 22.53 -23.51
CA GLY A 437 21.53 22.09 -22.11
C GLY A 437 20.13 22.17 -21.51
N TRP A 438 19.25 23.04 -22.02
CA TRP A 438 17.87 23.16 -21.55
C TRP A 438 17.03 21.91 -21.81
N LEU A 439 17.41 21.07 -22.78
CA LEU A 439 16.78 19.76 -23.05
C LEU A 439 16.94 18.76 -21.91
N ARG A 440 17.71 19.11 -20.88
CA ARG A 440 17.79 18.36 -19.64
C ARG A 440 16.48 18.42 -18.86
N GLY A 441 15.77 19.54 -18.91
CA GLY A 441 14.45 19.71 -18.26
C GLY A 441 13.33 18.96 -18.97
N THR A 442 13.50 18.67 -20.27
CA THR A 442 12.39 18.29 -21.15
C THR A 442 11.99 16.82 -21.07
N SER A 443 11.58 16.33 -19.90
CA SER A 443 11.03 14.98 -19.73
C SER A 443 9.50 15.02 -19.69
N SER A 444 8.82 14.11 -20.39
CA SER A 444 7.36 14.14 -20.51
C SER A 444 6.73 12.75 -20.33
N LEU A 445 5.61 12.69 -19.62
CA LEU A 445 4.82 11.47 -19.45
C LEU A 445 3.97 11.18 -20.69
N LYS A 446 3.68 9.89 -20.95
CA LYS A 446 2.79 9.37 -22.00
C LYS A 446 3.26 9.57 -23.44
N LYS A 447 3.91 10.68 -23.75
CA LYS A 447 4.31 11.07 -25.11
C LYS A 447 5.70 11.72 -25.15
N PRO A 448 6.39 11.67 -26.30
CA PRO A 448 7.61 12.45 -26.52
C PRO A 448 7.40 13.96 -26.25
N PRO A 449 8.39 14.66 -25.68
CA PRO A 449 8.33 16.11 -25.51
C PRO A 449 8.29 16.83 -26.85
N ARG A 450 7.32 17.74 -27.02
CA ARG A 450 7.10 18.46 -28.29
C ARG A 450 8.31 19.31 -28.70
N GLY A 451 8.98 19.97 -27.75
CA GLY A 451 10.14 20.81 -28.04
C GLY A 451 11.32 20.04 -28.64
N VAL A 452 11.48 18.77 -28.25
CA VAL A 452 12.50 17.88 -28.85
C VAL A 452 12.15 17.58 -30.30
N GLN A 453 10.87 17.33 -30.60
CA GLN A 453 10.39 17.06 -31.96
C GLN A 453 10.53 18.29 -32.87
N GLU A 454 10.17 19.47 -32.36
CA GLU A 454 10.28 20.72 -33.14
C GLU A 454 11.74 21.09 -33.42
N LEU A 455 12.65 20.84 -32.46
CA LEU A 455 14.06 21.13 -32.64
C LEU A 455 14.76 20.15 -33.59
N LEU A 456 14.45 18.86 -33.50
CA LEU A 456 15.24 17.80 -34.17
C LEU A 456 14.52 17.11 -35.33
N GLY A 457 13.24 17.39 -35.55
CA GLY A 457 12.42 16.74 -36.57
C GLY A 457 12.49 15.22 -36.47
N ASP A 458 12.76 14.57 -37.61
CA ASP A 458 12.84 13.10 -37.72
C ASP A 458 13.93 12.48 -36.82
N ARG A 459 14.93 13.27 -36.41
CA ARG A 459 16.00 12.78 -35.51
C ARG A 459 15.56 12.69 -34.06
N ALA A 460 14.43 13.28 -33.66
CA ALA A 460 13.95 13.28 -32.28
C ALA A 460 13.85 11.85 -31.71
N ALA A 461 13.35 10.90 -32.50
CA ALA A 461 13.22 9.51 -32.07
C ALA A 461 14.58 8.85 -31.71
N SER A 462 15.68 9.28 -32.35
CA SER A 462 17.01 8.72 -32.12
C SER A 462 17.69 9.21 -30.83
N VAL A 463 17.27 10.37 -30.31
CA VAL A 463 17.85 10.98 -29.10
C VAL A 463 17.02 10.72 -27.85
N LEU A 464 15.77 10.28 -28.01
CA LEU A 464 14.86 10.03 -26.89
C LEU A 464 15.05 8.63 -26.31
N GLY A 465 15.14 8.57 -24.99
CA GLY A 465 14.98 7.35 -24.19
C GLY A 465 13.54 7.20 -23.68
N LYS A 466 13.23 6.00 -23.18
CA LYS A 466 11.97 5.71 -22.48
C LYS A 466 12.27 4.91 -21.22
N VAL A 467 11.59 5.22 -20.13
CA VAL A 467 11.67 4.45 -18.88
C VAL A 467 10.31 4.41 -18.20
N GLN A 468 9.98 3.31 -17.53
CA GLN A 468 8.80 3.24 -16.66
C GLN A 468 9.14 3.89 -15.32
N VAL A 469 8.32 4.85 -14.90
CA VAL A 469 8.47 5.55 -13.62
C VAL A 469 7.22 5.39 -12.77
N PRO A 470 7.34 5.36 -11.44
CA PRO A 470 6.17 5.39 -10.59
C PRO A 470 5.49 6.76 -10.68
N CYS A 471 4.17 6.75 -10.56
CA CYS A 471 3.31 7.92 -10.60
C CYS A 471 2.45 7.99 -9.34
N MET A 472 2.18 9.21 -8.88
CA MET A 472 1.20 9.46 -7.83
C MET A 472 0.39 10.73 -8.09
N THR A 473 -0.83 10.80 -7.57
CA THR A 473 -1.66 12.01 -7.59
C THR A 473 -1.23 13.02 -6.53
N TYR A 474 -1.64 14.28 -6.70
CA TYR A 474 -1.45 15.32 -5.69
C TYR A 474 -2.15 14.97 -4.36
N GLU A 475 -3.37 14.45 -4.42
CA GLU A 475 -4.11 13.99 -3.24
C GLU A 475 -3.35 12.88 -2.49
N THR A 476 -2.84 11.88 -3.23
CA THR A 476 -2.05 10.79 -2.67
C THR A 476 -0.79 11.35 -2.01
N LEU A 477 -0.07 12.27 -2.65
CA LEU A 477 1.11 12.92 -2.07
C LEU A 477 0.78 13.61 -0.73
N LEU A 478 -0.22 14.49 -0.68
CA LEU A 478 -0.55 15.19 0.57
C LEU A 478 -1.02 14.24 1.66
N THR A 479 -1.80 13.23 1.29
CA THR A 479 -2.31 12.24 2.24
C THR A 479 -1.17 11.39 2.81
N VAL A 480 -0.33 10.83 1.93
CA VAL A 480 0.81 9.99 2.30
C VAL A 480 1.83 10.74 3.12
N TYR A 481 2.08 12.02 2.83
CA TYR A 481 3.06 12.81 3.60
C TYR A 481 2.43 13.65 4.72
N GLY A 482 1.13 13.49 4.97
CA GLY A 482 0.40 14.18 6.03
C GLY A 482 0.50 15.70 5.92
N ILE A 483 0.56 16.23 4.70
CA ILE A 483 0.73 17.66 4.42
C ILE A 483 -0.63 18.32 4.61
N GLY A 484 -0.71 19.27 5.53
CA GLY A 484 -1.93 20.06 5.75
C GLY A 484 -1.76 21.56 5.54
N ALA A 485 -0.52 22.02 5.34
CA ALA A 485 -0.21 23.38 4.94
C ALA A 485 1.04 23.37 4.05
N LEU A 486 1.08 24.26 3.05
CA LEU A 486 2.16 24.37 2.09
C LEU A 486 2.40 25.84 1.76
N ASP A 487 3.63 26.35 1.93
CA ASP A 487 3.93 27.74 1.56
C ASP A 487 4.09 27.86 0.04
N ILE A 488 5.03 27.13 -0.57
CA ILE A 488 5.34 27.24 -1.99
C ILE A 488 5.12 25.90 -2.69
N LEU A 489 4.27 25.88 -3.72
CA LEU A 489 4.20 24.81 -4.70
C LEU A 489 4.88 25.27 -6.00
N LYS A 490 5.97 24.63 -6.40
CA LYS A 490 6.60 24.84 -7.73
C LYS A 490 6.32 23.63 -8.61
N ILE A 491 5.77 23.87 -9.79
CA ILE A 491 5.44 22.86 -10.80
C ILE A 491 6.24 23.18 -12.06
N ASP A 492 6.93 22.19 -12.59
CA ASP A 492 7.75 22.30 -13.79
C ASP A 492 7.74 20.94 -14.50
N THR A 493 6.69 20.66 -15.26
CA THR A 493 6.40 19.29 -15.74
C THR A 493 6.18 19.20 -17.25
N GLU A 494 6.77 20.13 -18.01
CA GLU A 494 6.91 20.06 -19.47
C GLU A 494 5.57 19.75 -20.17
N GLY A 495 4.52 20.42 -19.69
CA GLY A 495 3.16 20.34 -20.23
C GLY A 495 2.14 19.57 -19.39
N PHE A 496 2.53 19.00 -18.25
CA PHE A 496 1.58 18.38 -17.31
C PHE A 496 1.04 19.34 -16.23
N ASP A 497 1.51 20.59 -16.23
CA ASP A 497 1.27 21.61 -15.22
C ASP A 497 -0.22 21.88 -14.98
N ALA A 498 -1.01 21.97 -16.05
CA ALA A 498 -2.44 22.23 -15.96
C ALA A 498 -3.22 21.10 -15.27
N HIS A 499 -2.79 19.84 -15.46
CA HIS A 499 -3.41 18.69 -14.79
C HIS A 499 -3.11 18.69 -13.30
N ILE A 500 -1.87 19.05 -12.93
CA ILE A 500 -1.47 19.17 -11.52
C ILE A 500 -2.24 20.32 -10.86
N LEU A 501 -2.34 21.48 -11.52
CA LEU A 501 -3.13 22.62 -11.02
C LEU A 501 -4.61 22.27 -10.80
N SER A 502 -5.23 21.50 -11.71
CA SER A 502 -6.62 21.03 -11.52
C SER A 502 -6.76 20.23 -10.22
N GLN A 503 -5.82 19.31 -9.95
CA GLN A 503 -5.82 18.53 -8.71
C GLN A 503 -5.60 19.41 -7.47
N VAL A 504 -4.75 20.43 -7.56
CA VAL A 504 -4.54 21.40 -6.46
C VAL A 504 -5.84 22.14 -6.14
N ILE A 505 -6.57 22.61 -7.15
CA ILE A 505 -7.84 23.32 -6.98
C ILE A 505 -8.92 22.41 -6.41
N GLU A 506 -9.09 21.21 -6.97
CA GLU A 506 -10.06 20.22 -6.50
C GLU A 506 -9.81 19.84 -5.03
N LEU A 507 -8.55 19.57 -4.67
CA LEU A 507 -8.18 19.21 -3.31
C LEU A 507 -8.32 20.40 -2.35
N GLY A 508 -7.95 21.60 -2.79
CA GLY A 508 -8.14 22.84 -2.05
C GLY A 508 -9.61 23.07 -1.68
N ARG A 509 -10.52 22.88 -2.63
CA ARG A 509 -11.98 22.96 -2.40
C ARG A 509 -12.47 21.87 -1.45
N ALA A 510 -12.02 20.64 -1.66
CA ALA A 510 -12.49 19.49 -0.89
C ALA A 510 -11.97 19.49 0.56
N ARG A 511 -10.76 20.00 0.80
CA ARG A 511 -10.04 19.82 2.08
C ARG A 511 -9.53 21.11 2.73
N ALA A 512 -9.73 22.26 2.09
CA ALA A 512 -9.18 23.55 2.52
C ALA A 512 -7.65 23.54 2.68
N VAL A 513 -6.95 22.69 1.92
CA VAL A 513 -5.48 22.65 1.90
C VAL A 513 -5.01 23.33 0.62
N TRP A 514 -4.64 24.59 0.77
CA TRP A 514 -4.20 25.45 -0.33
C TRP A 514 -2.73 25.80 -0.14
N PRO A 515 -1.89 25.71 -1.19
CA PRO A 515 -0.59 26.37 -1.17
C PRO A 515 -0.76 27.88 -0.94
N TRP A 516 0.14 28.52 -0.21
CA TRP A 516 0.11 29.98 -0.12
C TRP A 516 0.51 30.62 -1.45
N GLN A 517 1.52 30.05 -2.10
CA GLN A 517 2.02 30.43 -3.42
C GLN A 517 2.09 29.20 -4.33
N VAL A 518 1.68 29.37 -5.58
CA VAL A 518 1.85 28.38 -6.66
C VAL A 518 2.64 29.02 -7.80
N GLN A 519 3.73 28.38 -8.20
CA GLN A 519 4.54 28.73 -9.35
C GLN A 519 4.46 27.59 -10.36
N PHE A 520 4.22 27.91 -11.63
CA PHE A 520 4.16 26.93 -12.69
C PHE A 520 4.67 27.51 -14.00
N GLU A 521 5.10 26.63 -14.90
CA GLU A 521 5.59 27.02 -16.20
C GLU A 521 4.45 27.28 -17.19
N LYS A 522 4.56 28.35 -17.96
CA LYS A 522 3.70 28.70 -19.08
C LYS A 522 4.57 29.02 -20.28
N ASN A 523 5.05 27.97 -20.95
CA ASN A 523 5.91 28.04 -22.12
C ASN A 523 5.21 27.44 -23.35
N MET A 524 5.91 27.35 -24.49
CA MET A 524 5.36 26.78 -25.73
C MET A 524 4.94 25.30 -25.66
N LEU A 525 5.35 24.58 -24.62
CA LEU A 525 5.04 23.16 -24.40
C LEU A 525 3.77 22.98 -23.56
N SER A 526 3.33 24.02 -22.85
CA SER A 526 2.13 23.99 -22.03
C SER A 526 0.84 24.05 -22.88
N ASP A 527 -0.24 23.42 -22.41
CA ASP A 527 -1.59 23.68 -22.93
C ASP A 527 -2.10 25.01 -22.35
N TRP A 528 -1.93 26.11 -23.11
CA TRP A 528 -2.27 27.45 -22.64
C TRP A 528 -3.76 27.60 -22.34
N LYS A 529 -4.62 26.94 -23.11
CA LYS A 529 -6.07 27.02 -22.92
C LYS A 529 -6.46 26.36 -21.60
N MET A 530 -5.87 25.20 -21.29
CA MET A 530 -6.10 24.52 -20.03
C MET A 530 -5.50 25.30 -18.87
N LEU A 531 -4.26 25.80 -18.98
CA LEU A 531 -3.62 26.61 -17.95
C LEU A 531 -4.42 27.89 -17.64
N ASP A 532 -4.86 28.63 -18.66
CA ASP A 532 -5.64 29.85 -18.46
C ASP A 532 -6.98 29.56 -17.79
N ALA A 533 -7.61 28.42 -18.09
CA ALA A 533 -8.78 27.97 -17.36
C ALA A 533 -8.46 27.72 -15.87
N GLN A 534 -7.34 27.06 -15.55
CA GLN A 534 -6.94 26.84 -14.15
C GLN A 534 -6.59 28.14 -13.42
N VAL A 535 -5.99 29.12 -14.10
CA VAL A 535 -5.74 30.46 -13.54
C VAL A 535 -7.04 31.18 -13.19
N VAL A 536 -8.04 31.11 -14.06
CA VAL A 536 -9.38 31.65 -13.79
C VAL A 536 -10.00 30.97 -12.57
N GLU A 537 -9.85 29.65 -12.45
CA GLU A 537 -10.31 28.93 -11.26
C GLU A 537 -9.55 29.36 -10.00
N LEU A 538 -8.22 29.52 -10.04
CA LEU A 538 -7.44 30.05 -8.89
C LEU A 538 -7.90 31.45 -8.47
N HIS A 539 -8.23 32.35 -9.42
CA HIS A 539 -8.79 33.67 -9.10
C HIS A 539 -10.10 33.57 -8.33
N LYS A 540 -10.98 32.62 -8.68
CA LYS A 540 -12.24 32.39 -7.94
C LYS A 540 -11.99 31.94 -6.50
N GLU A 541 -10.85 31.28 -6.24
CA GLU A 541 -10.43 30.80 -4.92
C GLU A 541 -9.59 31.84 -4.14
N GLY A 542 -9.52 33.07 -4.64
CA GLY A 542 -8.87 34.21 -3.98
C GLY A 542 -7.37 34.35 -4.25
N TYR A 543 -6.83 33.67 -5.27
CA TYR A 543 -5.45 33.92 -5.69
C TYR A 543 -5.35 35.15 -6.59
N ARG A 544 -4.21 35.84 -6.51
CA ARG A 544 -3.74 36.79 -7.52
C ARG A 544 -2.60 36.16 -8.30
N CYS A 545 -2.67 36.23 -9.62
CA CYS A 545 -1.65 35.64 -10.50
C CYS A 545 -0.97 36.71 -11.34
N ARG A 546 0.35 36.61 -11.50
CA ARG A 546 1.15 37.43 -12.43
C ARG A 546 2.17 36.56 -13.16
N MET A 547 2.55 36.98 -14.36
CA MET A 547 3.80 36.50 -14.97
C MET A 547 4.96 37.11 -14.19
N THR A 548 5.85 36.27 -13.66
CA THR A 548 7.06 36.69 -12.94
C THR A 548 8.32 36.56 -13.79
N ASP A 549 8.24 35.82 -14.89
CA ASP A 549 9.25 35.70 -15.93
C ASP A 549 8.57 35.49 -17.29
N VAL A 550 9.34 35.39 -18.38
CA VAL A 550 8.85 35.16 -19.75
C VAL A 550 7.97 33.91 -19.82
N GLU A 551 8.32 32.88 -19.07
CA GLU A 551 7.69 31.55 -19.11
C GLU A 551 7.20 31.08 -17.74
N VAL A 552 7.17 31.95 -16.73
CA VAL A 552 6.79 31.59 -15.36
C VAL A 552 5.62 32.41 -14.89
N ALA A 553 4.56 31.73 -14.48
CA ALA A 553 3.44 32.32 -13.76
C ALA A 553 3.59 32.05 -12.26
N THR A 554 3.20 33.02 -11.44
CA THR A 554 3.12 32.88 -9.98
C THR A 554 1.77 33.39 -9.51
N CYS A 555 1.07 32.56 -8.76
CA CYS A 555 -0.17 32.87 -8.06
C CYS A 555 0.07 32.85 -6.55
N TRP A 556 -0.49 33.79 -5.80
CA TRP A 556 -0.45 33.78 -4.33
C TRP A 556 -1.82 34.13 -3.74
N ARG A 557 -2.12 33.61 -2.56
CA ARG A 557 -3.31 33.97 -1.79
C ARG A 557 -3.04 35.19 -0.92
N GLU A 558 -4.02 36.07 -0.84
CA GLU A 558 -4.01 37.23 0.07
C GLU A 558 -4.58 36.93 1.45
#